data_AF-A0A7C1PID8-F1
#
_entry.id   AF-A0A7C1PID8-F1
#
_cell.length_a   1.000
_cell.length_b   1.000
_cell.length_c   1.000
_cell.angle_alpha   90.00
_cell.angle_beta   90.00
_cell.angle_gamma   90.00
#
_symmetry.space_group_name_H-M   'P 1'
#
loop_
_entity.id
_entity.type
_entity.pdbx_description
1 polymer ?
#
loop_
_entity_poly.entity_id
_entity_poly.type
_entity_poly.pdbx_seq_one_letter_code
_entity_poly.pdbx_strand_id
1 'polypeptide(L)'
;MPREERYGTRDLTYSRWHRDIEPIDQCTLPYIDIDSVEYCHLCKKPLALVETAQDVGQAFKATTVLRNLAAKANLPAYLVFYRKDPAAGKIDRFRLRQVYPHFTPWRMLTPDEYVAFLRSLRTGHACEGGSAVGT
;
A
#
# COMPACT_ATOMS: atom_id res chain seq x y z
N MET A 1 10.85 -6.41 11.44
CA MET A 1 9.62 -6.99 10.88
C MET A 1 9.95 -8.38 10.35
N PRO A 2 9.19 -9.43 10.73
CA PRO A 2 9.39 -10.76 10.15
C PRO A 2 9.21 -10.71 8.63
N ARG A 3 10.05 -11.45 7.89
CA ARG A 3 9.98 -11.51 6.42
C ARG A 3 8.93 -12.51 5.93
N GLU A 4 8.64 -13.52 6.74
CA GLU A 4 7.76 -14.63 6.40
C GLU A 4 6.56 -14.65 7.34
N GLU A 5 5.42 -15.08 6.80
CA GLU A 5 4.21 -15.31 7.57
C GLU A 5 4.43 -16.46 8.55
N ARG A 6 4.24 -16.23 9.85
CA ARG A 6 4.61 -17.20 10.89
C ARG A 6 3.62 -18.37 10.97
N TYR A 7 2.34 -18.10 10.72
CA TYR A 7 1.26 -19.06 10.95
C TYR A 7 0.64 -19.59 9.66
N GLY A 8 1.22 -19.24 8.50
CA GLY A 8 0.72 -19.61 7.17
C GLY A 8 -0.69 -19.09 6.83
N THR A 9 -1.32 -18.37 7.76
CA THR A 9 -2.68 -17.86 7.67
C THR A 9 -2.73 -16.45 8.26
N ARG A 10 -3.47 -15.56 7.61
CA ARG A 10 -3.70 -14.21 8.12
C ARG A 10 -4.78 -14.26 9.19
N ASP A 11 -4.41 -14.02 10.44
CA ASP A 11 -5.35 -13.94 11.55
C ASP A 11 -6.14 -12.62 11.48
N LEU A 12 -7.47 -12.73 11.53
CA LEU A 12 -8.40 -11.60 11.47
C LEU A 12 -9.09 -11.34 12.83
N THR A 13 -8.62 -11.97 13.92
CA THR A 13 -9.26 -11.91 15.24
C THR A 13 -9.45 -10.47 15.71
N TYR A 14 -8.40 -9.64 15.68
CA TYR A 14 -8.52 -8.23 16.05
C TYR A 14 -9.49 -7.48 15.13
N SER A 15 -9.33 -7.67 13.82
CA SER A 15 -10.11 -6.95 12.83
C SER A 15 -11.61 -7.24 12.92
N ARG A 16 -11.98 -8.47 13.27
CA ARG A 16 -13.36 -8.90 13.53
C ARG A 16 -13.86 -8.31 14.84
N TRP A 17 -13.13 -8.55 15.94
CA TRP A 17 -13.48 -8.01 17.26
C TRP A 17 -13.73 -6.50 17.23
N HIS A 18 -12.87 -5.72 16.57
CA HIS A 18 -13.05 -4.27 16.49
C HIS A 18 -14.28 -3.86 15.68
N ARG A 19 -14.62 -4.58 14.61
CA ARG A 19 -15.82 -4.30 13.80
C ARG A 19 -17.11 -4.65 14.52
N ASP A 20 -17.04 -5.55 15.51
CA ASP A 20 -18.18 -6.04 16.28
C ASP A 20 -18.43 -5.22 17.58
N ILE A 21 -17.60 -4.20 17.87
CA ILE A 21 -17.77 -3.34 19.07
C ILE A 21 -19.12 -2.62 19.05
N GLU A 22 -19.53 -2.11 17.89
CA GLU A 22 -20.77 -1.37 17.70
C GLU A 22 -21.58 -1.98 16.54
N PRO A 23 -22.92 -1.95 16.61
CA PRO A 23 -23.76 -2.26 15.46
C PRO A 23 -23.39 -1.42 14.23
N ILE A 24 -23.51 -2.01 13.04
CA ILE A 24 -23.08 -1.37 11.79
C ILE A 24 -23.80 -0.03 11.50
N ASP A 25 -25.04 0.11 11.95
CA ASP A 25 -25.87 1.30 11.82
C ASP A 25 -25.55 2.40 12.86
N GLN A 26 -24.70 2.09 13.83
CA GLN A 26 -24.32 2.98 14.94
C GLN A 26 -22.79 3.11 15.07
N CYS A 27 -22.03 2.74 14.04
CA CYS A 27 -20.56 2.70 14.10
C CYS A 27 -19.97 4.11 14.24
N THR A 28 -19.55 4.46 15.45
CA THR A 28 -18.82 5.68 15.81
C THR A 28 -17.30 5.45 15.88
N LEU A 29 -16.86 4.19 15.93
CA LEU A 29 -15.46 3.78 15.99
C LEU A 29 -14.97 3.06 14.71
N PRO A 30 -14.96 3.71 13.53
CA PRO A 30 -14.41 3.09 12.33
C PRO A 30 -12.88 3.04 12.39
N TYR A 31 -12.29 1.96 11.89
CA TYR A 31 -10.85 1.86 11.66
C TYR A 31 -10.56 1.29 10.27
N ILE A 32 -9.34 1.53 9.79
CA ILE A 32 -8.79 0.88 8.59
C ILE A 32 -7.37 0.37 8.90
N ASP A 33 -7.00 -0.72 8.24
CA ASP A 33 -5.60 -1.13 8.16
C ASP A 33 -4.85 -0.22 7.18
N ILE A 34 -3.54 -0.07 7.38
CA ILE A 34 -2.64 0.50 6.38
C ILE A 34 -1.92 -0.67 5.71
N ASP A 35 -2.23 -0.94 4.44
CA ASP A 35 -1.76 -2.14 3.75
C ASP A 35 -0.23 -2.16 3.56
N SER A 36 0.35 -1.06 3.08
CA SER A 36 1.80 -0.92 2.96
C SER A 36 2.27 0.51 3.19
N VAL A 37 3.38 0.62 3.91
CA VAL A 37 4.19 1.83 3.99
C VAL A 37 5.52 1.50 3.33
N GLU A 38 5.78 2.12 2.19
CA GLU A 38 7.08 2.05 1.54
C GLU A 38 8.07 2.90 2.34
N TYR A 39 9.24 2.36 2.67
CA TYR A 39 10.22 3.05 3.51
C TYR A 39 11.67 2.83 3.05
N CYS A 40 12.55 3.73 3.48
CA CYS A 40 13.99 3.58 3.28
C CYS A 40 14.56 2.53 4.24
N HIS A 41 15.19 1.48 3.72
CA HIS A 41 15.71 0.40 4.55
C HIS A 41 16.83 0.84 5.51
N LEU A 42 17.54 1.93 5.22
CA LEU A 42 18.62 2.48 6.06
C LEU A 42 18.06 3.34 7.19
N CYS A 43 17.48 4.51 6.86
CA CYS A 43 17.03 5.49 7.86
C CYS A 43 15.60 5.26 8.36
N LYS A 44 14.88 4.28 7.80
CA LYS A 44 13.48 3.95 8.14
C LYS A 44 12.46 5.06 7.89
N LYS A 45 12.86 6.18 7.24
CA LYS A 45 11.93 7.24 6.85
C LYS A 45 10.90 6.67 5.84
N PRO A 46 9.60 6.95 6.03
CA PRO A 46 8.56 6.55 5.08
C PRO A 46 8.71 7.35 3.78
N LEU A 47 8.32 6.72 2.67
CA LEU A 47 8.47 7.23 1.30
C LEU A 47 7.13 7.32 0.59
N ALA A 48 6.21 6.38 0.83
CA ALA A 48 4.86 6.41 0.29
C ALA A 48 3.91 5.54 1.12
N LEU A 49 2.62 5.86 1.05
CA LEU A 49 1.54 5.00 1.53
C LEU A 49 0.91 4.28 0.34
N VAL A 50 0.62 2.98 0.50
CA VAL A 50 0.02 2.17 -0.56
C VAL A 50 -1.16 1.41 0.01
N GLU A 51 -2.34 1.64 -0.56
CA GLU A 51 -3.53 0.84 -0.34
C GLU A 51 -3.63 -0.19 -1.46
N THR A 52 -3.80 -1.45 -1.09
CA THR A 52 -3.88 -2.56 -2.03
C THR A 52 -5.28 -3.17 -2.06
N ALA A 53 -5.62 -3.82 -3.16
CA ALA A 53 -6.75 -4.73 -3.21
C ALA A 53 -6.60 -5.68 -4.38
N GLN A 54 -7.23 -6.85 -4.29
CA GLN A 54 -7.31 -7.73 -5.45
C GLN A 54 -8.18 -7.07 -6.53
N ASP A 55 -7.72 -7.07 -7.77
CA ASP A 55 -8.47 -6.57 -8.92
C ASP A 55 -9.56 -7.58 -9.30
N VAL A 56 -10.80 -7.26 -8.97
CA VAL A 56 -12.00 -7.99 -9.39
C VAL A 56 -12.83 -7.17 -10.38
N GLY A 57 -12.22 -6.16 -11.02
CA GLY A 57 -12.86 -5.29 -12.02
C GLY A 57 -13.48 -4.01 -11.44
N GLN A 58 -13.32 -3.74 -10.15
CA GLN A 58 -13.85 -2.55 -9.50
C GLN A 58 -13.17 -1.26 -9.98
N ALA A 59 -13.96 -0.22 -10.30
CA ALA A 59 -13.40 1.06 -10.72
C ALA A 59 -12.80 1.88 -9.57
N PHE A 60 -13.20 1.58 -8.32
CA PHE A 60 -12.95 2.42 -7.15
C PHE A 60 -12.72 1.60 -5.88
N LYS A 61 -11.91 2.16 -4.97
CA LYS A 61 -11.83 1.81 -3.55
C LYS A 61 -11.72 3.11 -2.77
N ALA A 62 -12.38 3.18 -1.61
CA ALA A 62 -12.32 4.35 -0.75
C ALA A 62 -10.87 4.58 -0.27
N THR A 63 -10.39 5.80 -0.45
CA THR A 63 -9.01 6.20 -0.09
C THR A 63 -8.99 7.45 0.78
N THR A 64 -10.14 7.90 1.29
CA THR A 64 -10.27 9.16 2.04
C THR A 64 -9.35 9.21 3.26
N VAL A 65 -9.38 8.19 4.11
CA VAL A 65 -8.55 8.14 5.32
C VAL A 65 -7.06 8.05 4.96
N LEU A 66 -6.70 7.20 3.99
CA LEU A 66 -5.32 7.11 3.46
C LEU A 66 -4.80 8.47 2.97
N ARG A 67 -5.60 9.21 2.20
CA ARG A 67 -5.25 10.53 1.67
C ARG A 67 -5.09 11.56 2.78
N ASN A 68 -5.95 11.54 3.80
CA ASN A 68 -5.82 12.41 4.97
C ASN A 68 -4.54 12.13 5.76
N LEU A 69 -4.20 10.85 5.94
CA LEU A 69 -2.94 10.45 6.57
C LEU A 69 -1.73 10.87 5.73
N ALA A 70 -1.79 10.65 4.41
CA ALA A 70 -0.75 11.05 3.46
C ALA A 70 -0.49 12.56 3.50
N ALA A 71 -1.55 13.37 3.59
CA ALA A 71 -1.45 14.81 3.73
C ALA A 71 -0.77 15.23 5.03
N LYS A 72 -1.16 14.62 6.16
CA LYS A 72 -0.55 14.89 7.47
C LYS A 72 0.93 14.47 7.53
N ALA A 73 1.27 13.35 6.89
CA ALA A 73 2.63 12.83 6.84
C ALA A 73 3.50 13.50 5.74
N ASN A 74 2.89 14.31 4.88
CA ASN A 74 3.52 14.86 3.67
C ASN A 74 4.16 13.77 2.79
N LEU A 75 3.42 12.69 2.53
CA LEU A 75 3.86 11.55 1.72
C LEU A 75 2.93 11.35 0.53
N PRO A 76 3.42 10.92 -0.65
CA PRO A 76 2.54 10.47 -1.71
C PRO A 76 1.77 9.21 -1.30
N ALA A 77 0.56 9.06 -1.83
CA ALA A 77 -0.24 7.85 -1.63
C ALA A 77 -0.77 7.27 -2.93
N TYR A 78 -0.83 5.94 -2.99
CA TYR A 78 -1.20 5.18 -4.18
C TYR A 78 -2.27 4.14 -3.86
N LEU A 79 -3.19 3.94 -4.81
CA LEU A 79 -4.11 2.81 -4.83
C LEU A 79 -3.64 1.82 -5.89
N VAL A 80 -3.42 0.58 -5.46
CA VAL A 80 -2.87 -0.48 -6.30
C VAL A 80 -3.81 -1.68 -6.27
N PHE A 81 -4.43 -1.96 -7.41
CA PHE A 81 -5.11 -3.23 -7.61
C PHE A 81 -4.13 -4.26 -8.18
N TYR A 82 -4.11 -5.48 -7.64
CA TYR A 82 -3.29 -6.59 -8.15
C TYR A 82 -4.19 -7.72 -8.64
N ARG A 83 -3.85 -8.32 -9.78
CA ARG A 83 -4.50 -9.55 -10.25
C ARG A 83 -3.64 -10.76 -9.91
N LYS A 84 -4.27 -11.77 -9.33
CA LYS A 84 -3.66 -13.09 -9.14
C LYS A 84 -3.97 -13.94 -10.36
N ASP A 85 -2.95 -14.54 -10.96
CA ASP A 85 -3.11 -15.62 -11.92
C ASP A 85 -3.61 -16.88 -11.17
N PRO A 86 -4.83 -17.37 -11.45
CA PRO A 86 -5.37 -18.55 -10.80
C PRO A 86 -4.55 -19.82 -11.04
N ALA A 87 -3.87 -19.93 -12.19
CA ALA A 87 -3.12 -21.13 -12.56
C ALA A 87 -1.73 -21.16 -11.94
N ALA A 88 -1.05 -20.01 -11.90
CA ALA A 88 0.32 -19.91 -11.37
C ALA A 88 0.41 -19.56 -9.88
N GLY A 89 -0.68 -19.05 -9.28
CA GLY A 89 -0.69 -18.55 -7.90
C GLY A 89 0.17 -17.29 -7.69
N LYS A 90 0.54 -16.61 -8.78
CA LYS A 90 1.42 -15.42 -8.78
C LYS A 90 0.63 -14.17 -9.17
N ILE A 91 1.19 -13.00 -8.88
CA ILE A 91 0.66 -11.75 -9.40
C ILE A 91 1.17 -11.57 -10.84
N ASP A 92 0.26 -11.33 -11.78
CA ASP A 92 0.59 -11.17 -13.19
C ASP A 92 0.35 -9.74 -13.71
N ARG A 93 -0.35 -8.90 -12.93
CA ARG A 93 -0.71 -7.54 -13.34
C ARG A 93 -1.05 -6.66 -12.15
N PHE A 94 -0.74 -5.39 -12.30
CA PHE A 94 -1.14 -4.32 -11.40
C PHE A 94 -1.91 -3.23 -12.17
N ARG A 95 -2.82 -2.57 -11.47
CA ARG A 95 -3.50 -1.35 -11.90
C ARG A 95 -3.33 -0.30 -10.81
N LEU A 96 -2.52 0.70 -11.11
CA LEU A 96 -2.03 1.69 -10.15
C LEU A 96 -2.55 3.07 -10.50
N ARG A 97 -2.89 3.86 -9.46
CA ARG A 97 -3.00 5.31 -9.59
C ARG A 97 -2.53 6.00 -8.32
N GLN A 98 -2.04 7.22 -8.47
CA GLN A 98 -1.82 8.11 -7.35
C GLN A 98 -3.16 8.66 -6.86
N VAL A 99 -3.30 8.81 -5.54
CA VAL A 99 -4.49 9.37 -4.88
C VAL A 99 -4.19 10.61 -4.03
N TYR A 100 -2.91 10.86 -3.74
CA TYR A 100 -2.42 12.07 -3.08
C TYR A 100 -0.99 12.41 -3.55
N PRO A 101 -0.60 13.70 -3.72
CA PRO A 101 -1.42 14.91 -3.58
C PRO A 101 -2.55 15.08 -4.60
N HIS A 102 -2.43 14.46 -5.78
CA HIS A 102 -3.43 14.55 -6.84
C HIS A 102 -3.80 13.16 -7.38
N PHE A 103 -4.98 13.06 -7.97
CA PHE A 103 -5.38 11.86 -8.66
C PHE A 103 -4.76 11.80 -10.06
N THR A 104 -4.14 10.67 -10.39
CA THR A 104 -3.68 10.38 -11.74
C THR A 104 -4.64 9.43 -12.45
N PRO A 105 -4.61 9.38 -13.80
CA PRO A 105 -5.21 8.27 -14.55
C PRO A 105 -4.66 6.91 -14.08
N TRP A 106 -5.43 5.87 -14.36
CA TRP A 106 -4.99 4.49 -14.13
C TRP A 106 -3.84 4.12 -15.06
N ARG A 107 -2.85 3.42 -14.50
CA ARG A 107 -1.74 2.81 -15.22
C ARG A 107 -1.81 1.30 -15.05
N MET A 108 -1.76 0.58 -16.15
CA MET A 108 -1.60 -0.88 -16.14
C MET A 108 -0.11 -1.17 -16.10
N LEU A 109 0.32 -1.99 -15.16
CA LEU A 109 1.73 -2.37 -14.98
C LEU A 109 1.86 -3.89 -14.93
N THR A 110 2.90 -4.41 -15.55
CA THR A 110 3.45 -5.74 -15.29
C THR A 110 4.13 -5.79 -13.92
N PRO A 111 4.45 -6.99 -13.39
CA PRO A 111 5.20 -7.10 -12.14
C PRO A 111 6.56 -6.38 -12.17
N ASP A 112 7.30 -6.45 -13.28
CA ASP A 112 8.59 -5.79 -13.41
C ASP A 112 8.46 -4.26 -13.42
N GLU A 113 7.45 -3.73 -14.10
CA GLU A 113 7.15 -2.29 -14.07
C GLU A 113 6.69 -1.83 -12.69
N TYR A 114 5.96 -2.66 -11.94
CA TYR A 114 5.60 -2.36 -10.56
C TYR A 114 6.84 -2.33 -9.65
N VAL A 115 7.78 -3.26 -9.82
CA VAL A 115 9.08 -3.23 -9.12
C VAL A 115 9.86 -1.97 -9.47
N ALA A 116 9.90 -1.58 -10.75
CA ALA A 116 10.54 -0.34 -11.18
C ALA A 116 9.89 0.90 -10.54
N PHE A 117 8.55 0.92 -10.45
CA PHE A 117 7.82 1.95 -9.72
C PHE A 117 8.22 1.99 -8.23
N LEU A 118 8.23 0.85 -7.53
CA LEU A 118 8.64 0.79 -6.13
C LEU A 118 10.07 1.29 -5.92
N ARG A 119 11.00 0.96 -6.84
CA ARG A 119 12.36 1.51 -6.84
C ARG A 119 12.38 3.02 -7.03
N SER A 120 11.55 3.55 -7.93
CA SER A 120 11.48 5.01 -8.19
C SER A 120 11.04 5.83 -6.97
N LEU A 121 10.27 5.25 -6.05
CA LEU A 121 9.90 5.91 -4.79
C LEU A 121 11.11 6.19 -3.87
N ARG A 122 12.26 5.57 -4.15
CA ARG A 122 13.53 5.79 -3.44
C ARG A 122 14.43 6.77 -4.17
N THR A 123 14.15 7.07 -5.44
CA THR A 123 14.99 7.97 -6.24
C THR A 123 14.95 9.38 -5.65
N GLY A 124 16.12 9.97 -5.41
CA GLY A 124 16.24 11.30 -4.81
C GLY A 124 16.04 11.33 -3.28
N HIS A 125 15.77 10.19 -2.63
CA HIS A 125 15.76 10.14 -1.17
C HIS A 125 17.19 10.27 -0.61
N ALA A 126 17.48 11.41 0.02
CA ALA A 126 18.74 11.60 0.74
C ALA A 126 18.70 10.86 2.08
N CYS A 127 19.55 9.84 2.22
CA CYS A 127 19.72 9.11 3.47
C CYS A 127 20.91 9.65 4.25
N GLU A 128 20.68 10.11 5.49
CA GLU A 128 21.75 10.58 6.39
C GLU A 128 22.62 9.42 6.93
N GLY A 129 22.23 8.16 6.68
CA GLY A 129 22.86 6.96 7.22
C GLY A 129 23.73 6.14 6.25
N GLY A 130 24.14 6.71 5.10
CA GLY A 130 25.03 5.98 4.19
C GLY A 130 25.56 6.84 3.06
N SER A 131 26.87 7.05 3.04
CA SER A 131 27.63 7.57 1.90
C SER A 131 27.19 6.93 0.59
N ALA A 132 27.22 7.74 -0.46
CA ALA A 132 26.97 7.39 -1.84
C ALA A 132 27.43 5.96 -2.19
N VAL A 133 26.49 5.11 -2.64
CA VAL A 133 26.88 4.09 -3.61
C VAL A 133 27.03 4.86 -4.93
N GLY A 134 28.26 5.31 -5.17
CA GLY A 134 28.66 5.95 -6.42
C GLY A 134 28.53 4.99 -7.59
N THR A 135 28.14 5.59 -8.72
CA THR A 135 28.36 5.21 -10.13
C THR A 135 28.36 3.73 -10.50
#